data_AF-A0A537JFA7-F1
#
_entry.id   AF-A0A537JFA7-F1
#
_cell.length_a   1.000
_cell.length_b   1.000
_cell.length_c   1.000
_cell.angle_alpha   90.00
_cell.angle_beta   90.00
_cell.angle_gamma   90.00
#
_symmetry.space_group_name_H-M   'P 1'
#
loop_
_entity.id
_entity.type
_entity.pdbx_description
1 polymer ?
#
loop_
_entity_poly.entity_id
_entity_poly.type
_entity_poly.pdbx_seq_one_letter_code
_entity_poly.pdbx_strand_id
1 'polypeptide(L)'
;MRHYRIVWLAAGAALLAGGVLGAGGRSAVVSAGAPPWMRVDAAHKLASFTVTASQGGANGTLNFNGYANGRMTVTVPAGWRVHIDFVNSGAGALPHSLEVIRDTGKIPPQGIEPPAIPVPSHGISGMWDRFDVTPGAGMPAVTIK
;
A
#
# COMPACT_ATOMS: atom_id res chain seq x y z
N MET A 1 0.39 -8.82 19.02
CA MET A 1 0.09 -8.29 17.67
C MET A 1 1.40 -7.87 17.02
N ARG A 2 1.55 -8.00 15.70
CA ARG A 2 2.73 -7.47 15.00
C ARG A 2 2.28 -6.28 14.14
N HIS A 3 2.84 -5.12 14.43
CA HIS A 3 2.56 -3.88 13.70
C HIS A 3 3.59 -3.73 12.57
N TYR A 4 3.10 -3.42 11.38
CA TYR A 4 3.89 -3.05 10.23
C TYR A 4 3.39 -1.68 9.74
N ARG A 5 4.22 -1.00 8.95
CA ARG A 5 3.88 0.28 8.32
C ARG A 5 4.15 0.18 6.83
N ILE A 6 3.30 0.80 6.05
CA ILE A 6 3.51 1.07 4.63
C ILE A 6 4.16 2.44 4.54
N VAL A 7 5.36 2.56 3.96
CA VAL A 7 6.16 3.81 3.91
C VAL A 7 6.62 4.11 2.48
N TRP A 8 6.85 5.39 2.17
CA TRP A 8 7.16 5.93 0.84
C TRP A 8 8.42 6.80 0.75
N LEU A 9 9.05 6.89 -0.46
CA LEU A 9 10.15 7.81 -0.86
C LEU A 9 10.15 8.23 -2.38
N ALA A 10 10.62 9.46 -2.76
CA ALA A 10 10.59 10.05 -4.15
C ALA A 10 11.93 10.27 -4.87
N ALA A 11 11.93 10.20 -6.23
CA ALA A 11 12.31 11.30 -7.18
C ALA A 11 12.60 10.84 -8.66
N GLY A 12 12.30 11.72 -9.64
CA GLY A 12 12.93 11.79 -11.00
C GLY A 12 12.36 10.95 -12.17
N ALA A 13 11.96 11.61 -13.27
CA ALA A 13 11.28 11.07 -14.45
C ALA A 13 12.14 10.17 -15.39
N ALA A 14 11.50 9.14 -15.97
CA ALA A 14 11.79 8.62 -17.32
C ALA A 14 10.58 7.83 -17.88
N LEU A 15 10.21 8.14 -19.13
CA LEU A 15 9.18 7.48 -19.94
C LEU A 15 9.49 6.00 -20.21
N LEU A 16 8.47 5.14 -20.31
CA LEU A 16 8.27 4.20 -21.43
C LEU A 16 6.88 3.54 -21.37
N ALA A 17 6.37 3.23 -22.56
CA ALA A 17 5.00 2.87 -22.87
C ALA A 17 4.68 1.37 -22.77
N GLY A 18 3.41 1.07 -22.49
CA GLY A 18 2.60 0.14 -23.29
C GLY A 18 2.58 -1.34 -22.90
N GLY A 19 1.40 -1.80 -22.44
CA GLY A 19 0.93 -3.17 -22.65
C GLY A 19 0.22 -3.80 -21.43
N VAL A 20 -1.12 -3.79 -21.41
CA VAL A 20 -1.90 -4.67 -20.51
C VAL A 20 -2.67 -5.67 -21.36
N LEU A 21 -2.39 -6.95 -21.14
CA LEU A 21 -3.16 -8.10 -21.64
C LEU A 21 -3.87 -8.79 -20.47
N GLY A 22 -5.17 -9.02 -20.66
CA GLY A 22 -5.86 -10.23 -20.19
C GLY A 22 -6.42 -10.24 -18.75
N ALA A 23 -7.66 -9.78 -18.59
CA ALA A 23 -8.45 -10.00 -17.38
C ALA A 23 -8.91 -11.47 -17.27
N GLY A 24 -8.29 -12.24 -16.38
CA GLY A 24 -8.79 -13.54 -15.90
C GLY A 24 -9.59 -13.36 -14.61
N GLY A 25 -10.89 -13.06 -14.73
CA GLY A 25 -11.75 -12.76 -13.59
C GLY A 25 -12.02 -13.98 -12.69
N ARG A 26 -11.40 -14.02 -11.51
CA ARG A 26 -11.89 -14.80 -10.37
C ARG A 26 -12.88 -13.93 -9.58
N SER A 27 -14.12 -14.37 -9.46
CA SER A 27 -15.15 -13.70 -8.66
C SER A 27 -14.72 -13.63 -7.21
N ALA A 28 -14.27 -12.45 -6.77
CA ALA A 28 -13.99 -12.18 -5.36
C ALA A 28 -15.30 -11.82 -4.64
N VAL A 29 -15.51 -12.39 -3.47
CA VAL A 29 -16.51 -11.90 -2.52
C VAL A 29 -15.96 -10.60 -1.94
N VAL A 30 -16.47 -9.46 -2.41
CA VAL A 30 -16.21 -8.18 -1.74
C VAL A 30 -16.96 -8.24 -0.41
N SER A 31 -16.24 -8.31 0.70
CA SER A 31 -16.86 -8.18 2.03
C SER A 31 -17.63 -6.85 2.05
N ALA A 32 -18.91 -6.88 2.40
CA ALA A 32 -19.72 -5.67 2.50
C ALA A 32 -19.03 -4.70 3.48
N GLY A 33 -18.48 -3.59 2.96
CA GLY A 33 -17.70 -2.60 3.71
C GLY A 33 -16.20 -2.54 3.36
N ALA A 34 -15.68 -3.45 2.53
CA ALA A 34 -14.31 -3.32 2.01
C ALA A 34 -14.23 -2.17 0.98
N PRO A 35 -13.20 -1.31 1.04
CA PRO A 35 -12.99 -0.29 0.02
C PRO A 35 -12.87 -0.90 -1.39
N PRO A 36 -13.22 -0.16 -2.46
CA PRO A 36 -13.21 -0.69 -3.84
C PRO A 36 -11.81 -1.13 -4.32
N TRP A 37 -10.76 -0.60 -3.69
CA TRP A 37 -9.37 -0.98 -3.94
C TRP A 37 -8.94 -2.26 -3.20
N MET A 38 -9.81 -2.92 -2.44
CA MET A 38 -9.53 -4.12 -1.66
C MET A 38 -10.44 -5.29 -2.05
N ARG A 39 -9.85 -6.47 -2.19
CA ARG A 39 -10.57 -7.73 -2.41
C ARG A 39 -10.12 -8.78 -1.41
N VAL A 40 -11.08 -9.58 -0.94
CA VAL A 40 -10.85 -10.65 0.04
C VAL A 40 -11.27 -11.98 -0.59
N ASP A 41 -10.35 -12.93 -0.61
CA ASP A 41 -10.61 -14.33 -0.95
C ASP A 41 -10.35 -15.16 0.30
N ALA A 42 -11.40 -15.32 1.10
CA ALA A 42 -11.31 -16.00 2.38
C ALA A 42 -11.04 -17.51 2.24
N ALA A 43 -11.54 -18.14 1.17
CA ALA A 43 -11.33 -19.55 0.91
C ALA A 43 -9.84 -19.87 0.69
N HIS A 44 -9.11 -18.97 0.03
CA HIS A 44 -7.68 -19.12 -0.22
C HIS A 44 -6.78 -18.28 0.71
N LYS A 45 -7.36 -17.69 1.77
CA LYS A 45 -6.66 -16.82 2.73
C LYS A 45 -5.82 -15.75 2.03
N LEU A 46 -6.39 -15.05 1.06
CA LEU A 46 -5.74 -14.02 0.27
C LEU A 46 -6.44 -12.67 0.45
N ALA A 47 -5.67 -11.66 0.85
CA ALA A 47 -6.07 -10.27 0.81
C ALA A 47 -5.31 -9.56 -0.32
N SER A 48 -6.03 -8.97 -1.26
CA SER A 48 -5.46 -8.22 -2.37
C SER A 48 -5.85 -6.75 -2.24
N PHE A 49 -4.90 -5.84 -2.44
CA PHE A 49 -5.20 -4.40 -2.46
C PHE A 49 -4.40 -3.66 -3.53
N THR A 50 -5.06 -2.70 -4.16
CA THR A 50 -4.42 -1.69 -5.00
C THR A 50 -3.99 -0.51 -4.13
N VAL A 51 -2.69 -0.23 -4.13
CA VAL A 51 -2.09 0.92 -3.45
C VAL A 51 -1.71 1.95 -4.51
N THR A 52 -2.47 3.03 -4.59
CA THR A 52 -2.21 4.16 -5.49
C THR A 52 -1.47 5.25 -4.74
N ALA A 53 -0.19 5.43 -5.05
CA ALA A 53 0.57 6.59 -4.64
C ALA A 53 0.09 7.84 -5.38
N SER A 54 0.09 8.97 -4.66
CA SER A 54 -0.26 10.28 -5.21
C SER A 54 -1.70 10.34 -5.75
N GLN A 55 -2.65 9.76 -5.00
CA GLN A 55 -4.05 9.84 -5.38
C GLN A 55 -4.62 11.21 -4.98
N GLY A 56 -4.97 12.02 -5.98
CA GLY A 56 -5.46 13.39 -5.77
C GLY A 56 -4.40 14.32 -5.18
N GLY A 57 -4.84 15.40 -4.50
CA GLY A 57 -3.96 16.45 -3.97
C GLY A 57 -3.64 16.36 -2.47
N ALA A 58 -4.16 15.37 -1.75
CA ALA A 58 -4.01 15.27 -0.31
C ALA A 58 -2.53 15.14 0.12
N ASN A 59 -2.17 15.78 1.24
CA ASN A 59 -0.80 15.85 1.76
C ASN A 59 0.22 16.34 0.72
N GLY A 60 -0.18 17.26 -0.18
CA GLY A 60 0.70 17.73 -1.26
C GLY A 60 1.17 16.59 -2.17
N THR A 61 0.26 15.68 -2.52
CA THR A 61 0.48 14.46 -3.32
C THR A 61 1.31 13.35 -2.63
N LEU A 62 1.67 13.51 -1.36
CA LEU A 62 2.42 12.54 -0.57
C LEU A 62 1.46 11.60 0.18
N ASN A 63 0.73 10.75 -0.54
CA ASN A 63 -0.30 9.88 0.04
C ASN A 63 -0.39 8.51 -0.65
N PHE A 64 -0.95 7.52 0.07
CA PHE A 64 -1.44 6.26 -0.49
C PHE A 64 -2.98 6.24 -0.43
N ASN A 65 -3.62 6.08 -1.58
CA ASN A 65 -5.08 6.03 -1.71
C ASN A 65 -5.78 7.29 -1.14
N GLY A 66 -5.09 8.43 -1.10
CA GLY A 66 -5.55 9.68 -0.50
C GLY A 66 -5.24 9.84 1.00
N TYR A 67 -4.70 8.81 1.65
CA TYR A 67 -4.36 8.78 3.07
C TYR A 67 -2.85 8.94 3.32
N ALA A 68 -2.51 9.50 4.48
CA ALA A 68 -1.14 9.79 4.87
C ALA A 68 -1.04 9.87 6.40
N ASN A 69 0.18 9.96 6.94
CA ASN A 69 0.46 10.14 8.35
C ASN A 69 -0.17 9.09 9.27
N GLY A 70 -0.35 7.86 8.79
CA GLY A 70 -0.91 6.76 9.56
C GLY A 70 -2.43 6.78 9.73
N ARG A 71 -3.13 7.58 8.91
CA ARG A 71 -4.58 7.74 9.02
C ARG A 71 -5.34 6.54 8.45
N MET A 72 -4.73 5.74 7.58
CA MET A 72 -5.26 4.44 7.16
C MET A 72 -4.53 3.30 7.88
N THR A 73 -5.29 2.30 8.30
CA THR A 73 -4.77 1.01 8.79
C THR A 73 -5.42 -0.12 8.01
N VAL A 74 -4.61 -0.95 7.36
CA VAL A 74 -5.04 -2.23 6.78
C VAL A 74 -4.66 -3.34 7.76
N THR A 75 -5.62 -4.13 8.20
CA THR A 75 -5.38 -5.28 9.09
C THR A 75 -5.60 -6.56 8.31
N VAL A 76 -4.66 -7.49 8.38
CA VAL A 76 -4.76 -8.84 7.82
C VAL A 76 -4.59 -9.90 8.91
N PRO A 77 -5.32 -11.03 8.83
CA PRO A 77 -5.06 -12.13 9.73
C PRO A 77 -3.67 -12.74 9.52
N ALA A 78 -3.05 -13.19 10.62
CA ALA A 78 -1.81 -13.94 10.53
C ALA A 78 -1.99 -15.21 9.68
N GLY A 79 -1.00 -15.50 8.82
CA GLY A 79 -1.00 -16.67 7.94
C GLY A 79 -1.77 -16.49 6.62
N TRP A 80 -2.30 -15.30 6.34
CA TRP A 80 -2.86 -14.97 5.04
C TRP A 80 -1.79 -14.51 4.07
N ARG A 81 -1.99 -14.81 2.79
CA ARG A 81 -1.22 -14.22 1.69
C ARG A 81 -1.73 -12.81 1.44
N VAL A 82 -0.81 -11.95 1.05
CA VAL A 82 -1.07 -10.55 0.77
C VAL A 82 -0.53 -10.25 -0.62
N HIS A 83 -1.41 -9.73 -1.49
CA HIS A 83 -1.04 -9.28 -2.82
C HIS A 83 -1.27 -7.77 -2.91
N ILE A 84 -0.23 -7.04 -3.32
CA ILE A 84 -0.29 -5.58 -3.45
C ILE A 84 -0.02 -5.22 -4.89
N ASP A 85 -1.03 -4.66 -5.55
CA ASP A 85 -0.86 -3.99 -6.83
C ASP A 85 -0.49 -2.54 -6.56
N PHE A 86 0.75 -2.17 -6.82
CA PHE A 86 1.18 -0.79 -6.64
C PHE A 86 1.00 0.03 -7.91
N VAL A 87 0.38 1.20 -7.78
CA VAL A 87 0.19 2.17 -8.85
C VAL A 87 0.79 3.49 -8.41
N ASN A 88 1.64 4.07 -9.24
CA ASN A 88 2.06 5.45 -9.07
C ASN A 88 1.30 6.32 -10.06
N SER A 89 0.44 7.22 -9.58
CA SER A 89 -0.38 8.08 -10.46
C SER A 89 0.44 9.09 -11.25
N GLY A 90 1.65 9.42 -10.78
CA GLY A 90 2.51 10.47 -11.33
C GLY A 90 2.05 11.90 -11.02
N ALA A 91 0.97 12.10 -10.26
CA ALA A 91 0.57 13.44 -9.86
C ALA A 91 1.63 14.08 -8.95
N GLY A 92 1.84 15.40 -9.12
CA GLY A 92 2.92 16.12 -8.45
C GLY A 92 4.31 15.93 -9.06
N ALA A 93 4.44 15.17 -10.16
CA ALA A 93 5.70 14.90 -10.86
C ALA A 93 6.80 14.26 -9.97
N LEU A 94 6.40 13.58 -8.90
CA LEU A 94 7.27 12.82 -8.01
C LEU A 94 7.02 11.33 -8.28
N PRO A 95 8.02 10.52 -8.65
CA PRO A 95 7.86 9.08 -8.70
C PRO A 95 7.83 8.52 -7.29
N HIS A 96 7.04 7.48 -7.10
CA HIS A 96 6.78 6.91 -5.80
C HIS A 96 7.17 5.42 -5.72
N SER A 97 7.74 4.99 -4.59
CA SER A 97 7.99 3.58 -4.24
C SER A 97 7.07 3.07 -3.13
N LEU A 98 7.15 1.78 -2.79
CA LEU A 98 6.39 1.18 -1.70
C LEU A 98 7.26 0.22 -0.92
N GLU A 99 7.22 0.31 0.41
CA GLU A 99 7.83 -0.66 1.28
C GLU A 99 6.90 -1.04 2.44
N VAL A 100 6.94 -2.31 2.83
CA VAL A 100 6.28 -2.81 4.04
C VAL A 100 7.34 -3.14 5.08
N ILE A 101 7.43 -2.32 6.11
CA ILE A 101 8.45 -2.42 7.16
C ILE A 101 7.82 -2.81 8.50
N ARG A 102 8.63 -3.39 9.40
CA ARG A 102 8.22 -3.55 10.81
C ARG A 102 8.06 -2.18 11.45
N ASP A 103 6.96 -1.98 12.16
CA ASP A 103 6.76 -0.76 12.95
C ASP A 103 7.58 -0.85 14.24
N THR A 104 8.63 -0.03 14.33
CA THR A 104 9.48 0.08 15.54
C THR A 104 9.16 1.33 16.36
N GLY A 105 8.07 2.04 16.03
CA GLY A 105 7.74 3.35 16.60
C GLY A 105 8.55 4.51 16.01
N LYS A 106 9.74 4.24 15.45
CA LYS A 106 10.57 5.20 14.73
C LYS A 106 10.37 5.04 13.22
N ILE A 107 10.17 6.14 12.52
CA ILE A 107 10.16 6.13 11.06
C ILE A 107 11.62 6.03 10.59
N PRO A 108 11.98 5.04 9.74
CA PRO A 108 13.33 4.95 9.20
C PRO A 108 13.70 6.20 8.40
N PRO A 109 14.93 6.74 8.52
CA PRO A 109 15.34 7.94 7.80
C PRO A 109 15.41 7.74 6.28
N GLN A 110 15.55 6.49 5.82
CA GLN A 110 15.47 6.06 4.43
C GLN A 110 14.82 4.68 4.34
N GLY A 111 14.46 4.27 3.13
CA GLY A 111 13.90 2.95 2.83
C GLY A 111 14.94 1.87 3.02
N ILE A 112 14.49 0.63 3.19
CA ILE A 112 15.38 -0.52 3.25
C ILE A 112 15.49 -1.11 1.84
N GLU A 113 16.74 -1.27 1.39
CA GLU A 113 17.07 -1.77 0.07
C GLU A 113 17.01 -3.31 0.00
N PRO A 114 16.57 -3.91 -1.11
CA PRO A 114 15.99 -3.25 -2.29
C PRO A 114 14.47 -2.99 -2.13
N PRO A 115 13.95 -1.83 -2.54
CA PRO A 115 12.51 -1.56 -2.51
C PRO A 115 11.77 -2.40 -3.57
N ALA A 116 10.46 -2.55 -3.39
CA ALA A 116 9.61 -3.21 -4.38
C ALA A 116 9.66 -2.51 -5.76
N ILE A 117 9.90 -1.19 -5.78
CA ILE A 117 10.15 -0.37 -6.97
C ILE A 117 11.31 0.58 -6.68
N PRO A 118 12.47 0.43 -7.35
CA PRO A 118 13.64 1.28 -7.15
C PRO A 118 13.41 2.75 -7.53
N VAL A 119 13.83 3.70 -6.69
CA VAL A 119 13.94 5.13 -7.00
C VAL A 119 15.28 5.70 -6.50
N PRO A 120 15.91 6.69 -7.17
CA PRO A 120 17.16 7.30 -6.69
C PRO A 120 16.89 8.32 -5.56
N SER A 121 17.52 8.13 -4.40
CA SER A 121 17.38 8.99 -3.19
C SER A 121 15.99 9.04 -2.55
N HIS A 122 15.95 9.19 -1.24
CA HIS A 122 14.80 8.79 -0.43
C HIS A 122 14.60 9.70 0.80
N GLY A 123 13.48 10.44 0.89
CA GLY A 123 13.08 11.23 2.07
C GLY A 123 11.66 10.96 2.58
N ILE A 124 11.51 10.67 3.87
CA ILE A 124 10.26 10.36 4.58
C ILE A 124 9.46 11.64 4.92
N SER A 125 8.56 12.06 4.03
CA SER A 125 7.73 13.27 4.21
C SER A 125 6.25 12.96 4.47
N GLY A 126 5.94 12.27 5.57
CA GLY A 126 4.56 12.04 6.02
C GLY A 126 3.71 11.03 5.21
N MET A 127 4.23 10.51 4.10
CA MET A 127 3.56 9.49 3.28
C MET A 127 3.79 8.08 3.85
N TRP A 128 3.01 7.74 4.87
CA TRP A 128 2.97 6.40 5.44
C TRP A 128 1.58 6.07 5.99
N ASP A 129 1.26 4.78 5.99
CA ASP A 129 0.05 4.21 6.59
C ASP A 129 0.39 2.96 7.41
N ARG A 130 -0.58 2.40 8.13
CA ARG A 130 -0.38 1.23 8.99
C ARG A 130 -0.79 -0.06 8.27
N PHE A 131 -0.04 -1.12 8.51
CA PHE A 131 -0.34 -2.47 8.07
C PHE A 131 -0.21 -3.42 9.25
N ASP A 132 -1.32 -3.94 9.76
CA ASP A 132 -1.31 -4.78 10.96
C ASP A 132 -1.50 -6.25 10.60
N VAL A 133 -0.65 -7.11 11.16
CA VAL A 133 -0.82 -8.56 11.10
C VAL A 133 -1.27 -9.06 12.47
N THR A 134 -2.53 -9.48 12.54
CA THR A 134 -3.20 -9.78 13.82
C THR A 134 -3.49 -11.28 13.93
N PRO A 135 -2.86 -11.99 14.89
CA PRO A 135 -3.25 -13.35 15.24
C PRO A 135 -4.70 -13.40 15.73
N GLY A 136 -5.46 -14.41 15.31
CA GLY A 136 -6.85 -14.61 15.74
C GLY A 136 -7.89 -13.72 15.04
N ALA A 137 -7.48 -12.78 14.18
CA ALA A 137 -8.43 -12.09 13.32
C ALA A 137 -9.06 -13.07 12.32
N GLY A 138 -10.38 -13.03 12.15
CA GLY A 138 -11.09 -13.93 11.23
C GLY A 138 -11.08 -13.46 9.77
N MET A 139 -10.99 -12.15 9.55
CA MET A 139 -11.07 -11.51 8.22
C MET A 139 -10.18 -10.27 8.17
N PRO A 140 -9.73 -9.86 6.97
CA PRO A 140 -9.11 -8.56 6.76
C PRO A 140 -10.06 -7.38 7.02
N ALA A 141 -9.52 -6.23 7.42
CA ALA A 141 -10.29 -5.01 7.70
C ALA A 141 -9.50 -3.74 7.36
N VAL A 142 -10.21 -2.63 7.18
CA VAL A 142 -9.62 -1.28 6.97
C VAL A 142 -10.23 -0.31 7.97
N THR A 143 -9.39 0.48 8.63
CA THR A 143 -9.80 1.55 9.56
C THR A 143 -9.22 2.88 9.13
N ILE A 144 -10.04 3.93 9.13
CA ILE A 144 -9.66 5.31 8.79
C ILE A 144 -9.85 6.21 10.03
N LYS A 145 -8.90 7.12 10.31
CA LYS A 145 -8.88 8.04 11.47
C LYS A 145 -8.91 9.52 11.09
#